data_AF-A0A7K4GUC8-F1
#
_entry.id   AF-A0A7K4GUC8-F1
#
_cell.length_a   1.000
_cell.length_b   1.000
_cell.length_c   1.000
_cell.angle_alpha   90.00
_cell.angle_beta   90.00
_cell.angle_gamma   90.00
#
_symmetry.space_group_name_H-M   'P 1'
#
loop_
_entity.id
_entity.type
_entity.pdbx_description
1 polymer ?
#
loop_
_entity_poly.entity_id
_entity_poly.type
_entity_poly.pdbx_seq_one_letter_code
_entity_poly.pdbx_strand_id
1 'polypeptide(L)'
;MSGNTYNNFGHFITDAQKEIKELVNKRNQLNNKIKRYIESFQRAEYEIYKSLFNTKEYYNKKRYYSSKKIRKLRRKVLEYEDFLDFLITERNKRKKPDLNRNLLNLIKALDNSIKEINKRINDFNKRIKNHILRIEEEIYLVEKIGKLEKKKQKRVKLLSELKKVKITKLQSTDYYKADSRIKLFETMLKGINKDLIKWSNKRKNYHKKMLDLYREAREFRNLKKKMENKLKENRDVAEHYYQHYLEIINQNESDIIKKIWFKPKAKSPRREIITPRLESIITRKVMFKQHKNERLAVALEKQKLGKKLDFYEFKLILEQSKK
;
A
#
# COMPACT_ATOMS: atom_id res chain seq x y z
N MET A 1 -54.87 39.42 52.03
CA MET A 1 -54.75 39.01 50.62
C MET A 1 -53.52 38.14 50.48
N SER A 2 -53.68 36.83 50.64
CA SER A 2 -52.60 35.84 50.60
C SER A 2 -53.06 34.68 49.74
N GLY A 3 -52.81 34.79 48.44
CA GLY A 3 -53.10 33.74 47.47
C GLY A 3 -52.38 34.10 46.18
N ASN A 4 -51.44 33.25 45.77
CA ASN A 4 -50.89 33.08 44.40
C ASN A 4 -49.38 32.84 44.29
N THR A 5 -48.65 32.49 45.36
CA THR A 5 -47.21 32.13 45.23
C THR A 5 -46.92 30.64 45.15
N TYR A 6 -47.91 29.75 45.31
CA TYR A 6 -47.67 28.30 45.39
C TYR A 6 -47.89 27.50 44.08
N ASN A 7 -48.47 28.08 43.03
CA ASN A 7 -48.72 27.36 41.77
C ASN A 7 -47.49 27.22 40.85
N ASN A 8 -46.48 28.09 40.97
CA ASN A 8 -45.28 28.02 40.11
C ASN A 8 -44.32 26.89 40.49
N PHE A 9 -44.33 26.45 41.75
CA PHE A 9 -43.40 25.42 42.23
C PHE A 9 -43.80 24.02 41.74
N GLY A 10 -45.10 23.74 41.68
CA GLY A 10 -45.64 22.49 41.12
C GLY A 10 -45.29 22.36 39.63
N HIS A 11 -45.55 23.42 38.84
CA HIS A 11 -45.21 23.45 37.42
C HIS A 11 -43.71 23.25 37.17
N PHE A 12 -42.85 23.94 37.93
CA PHE A 12 -41.39 23.76 37.86
C PHE A 12 -40.95 22.31 38.15
N ILE A 13 -41.54 21.64 39.13
CA ILE A 13 -41.23 20.23 39.43
C ILE A 13 -41.66 19.31 38.29
N THR A 14 -42.86 19.50 37.72
CA THR A 14 -43.32 18.72 36.56
C THR A 14 -42.45 18.95 35.33
N ASP A 15 -42.02 20.18 35.06
CA ASP A 15 -41.14 20.50 33.92
C ASP A 15 -39.75 19.88 34.12
N ALA A 16 -39.18 19.97 35.33
CA ALA A 16 -37.92 19.32 35.67
C ALA A 16 -38.02 17.78 35.56
N GLN A 17 -39.13 17.17 35.99
CA GLN A 17 -39.36 15.73 35.82
C GLN A 17 -39.47 15.31 34.34
N LYS A 18 -40.04 16.18 33.50
CA LYS A 18 -40.12 15.96 32.05
C LYS A 18 -38.73 16.04 31.41
N GLU A 19 -37.93 17.05 31.76
CA GLU A 19 -36.53 17.16 31.30
C GLU A 19 -35.67 15.97 31.74
N ILE A 20 -35.82 15.51 32.99
CA ILE A 20 -35.12 14.32 33.49
C ILE A 20 -35.50 13.09 32.66
N LYS A 21 -36.81 12.88 32.38
CA LYS A 21 -37.26 11.78 31.52
C LYS A 21 -36.68 11.87 30.11
N GLU A 22 -36.61 13.06 29.52
CA GLU A 22 -35.99 13.27 28.20
C GLU A 22 -34.49 12.96 28.20
N LEU A 23 -33.77 13.39 29.25
CA LEU A 23 -32.34 13.10 29.42
C LEU A 23 -32.08 11.60 29.61
N VAL A 24 -32.91 10.91 30.39
CA VAL A 24 -32.86 9.45 30.55
C VAL A 24 -33.10 8.73 29.22
N ASN A 25 -34.08 9.18 28.44
CA ASN A 25 -34.34 8.63 27.10
C ASN A 25 -33.15 8.86 26.14
N LYS A 26 -32.58 10.07 26.13
CA LYS A 26 -31.37 10.37 25.33
C LYS A 26 -30.18 9.50 25.74
N ARG A 27 -29.97 9.29 27.06
CA ARG A 27 -28.94 8.39 27.59
C ARG A 27 -29.16 6.96 27.11
N ASN A 28 -30.38 6.43 27.20
CA ASN A 28 -30.70 5.08 26.78
C ASN A 28 -30.51 4.90 25.26
N GLN A 29 -30.90 5.89 24.45
CA GLN A 29 -30.63 5.89 23.01
C GLN A 29 -29.13 5.90 22.69
N LEU A 30 -28.35 6.71 23.42
CA LEU A 30 -26.90 6.76 23.28
C LEU A 30 -26.25 5.41 23.63
N ASN A 31 -26.65 4.81 24.76
CA ASN A 31 -26.17 3.50 25.19
C ASN A 31 -26.48 2.41 24.16
N ASN A 32 -27.68 2.42 23.58
CA ASN A 32 -28.06 1.48 22.53
C ASN A 32 -27.22 1.68 21.25
N LYS A 33 -26.92 2.93 20.87
CA LYS A 33 -26.00 3.21 19.76
C LYS A 33 -24.59 2.70 20.06
N ILE A 34 -24.06 2.95 21.26
CA ILE A 34 -22.74 2.48 21.69
C ILE A 34 -22.69 0.94 21.64
N LYS A 35 -23.71 0.25 22.17
CA LYS A 35 -23.79 -1.22 22.13
C LYS A 35 -23.73 -1.75 20.70
N ARG A 36 -24.51 -1.17 19.78
CA ARG A 36 -24.46 -1.54 18.35
C ARG A 36 -23.10 -1.29 17.72
N TYR A 37 -22.45 -0.18 18.06
CA TYR A 37 -21.08 0.09 17.60
C TYR A 37 -20.11 -0.96 18.12
N ILE A 38 -20.13 -1.31 19.42
CA ILE A 38 -19.27 -2.35 20.00
C ILE A 38 -19.46 -3.69 19.27
N GLU A 39 -20.71 -4.11 19.07
CA GLU A 39 -21.01 -5.36 18.36
C GLU A 39 -20.49 -5.33 16.91
N SER A 40 -20.66 -4.21 16.20
CA SER A 40 -20.13 -4.05 14.84
C SER A 40 -18.60 -4.12 14.78
N PHE A 41 -17.91 -3.51 15.76
CA PHE A 41 -16.45 -3.56 15.87
C PHE A 41 -15.94 -4.97 16.16
N GLN A 42 -16.59 -5.69 17.09
CA GLN A 42 -16.24 -7.07 17.40
C GLN A 42 -16.43 -8.00 16.19
N ARG A 43 -17.51 -7.82 15.42
CA ARG A 43 -17.72 -8.56 14.17
C ARG A 43 -16.64 -8.25 13.13
N ALA A 44 -16.34 -6.97 12.91
CA ALA A 44 -15.31 -6.55 11.97
C ALA A 44 -13.93 -7.13 12.36
N GLU A 45 -13.58 -7.10 13.65
CA GLU A 45 -12.34 -7.72 14.14
C GLU A 45 -12.30 -9.22 13.88
N TYR A 46 -13.38 -9.93 14.22
CA TYR A 46 -13.47 -11.36 13.98
C TYR A 46 -13.31 -11.72 12.51
N GLU A 47 -13.97 -10.98 11.61
CA GLU A 47 -13.85 -11.18 10.17
C GLU A 47 -12.44 -10.89 9.65
N ILE A 48 -11.81 -9.81 10.12
CA ILE A 48 -10.42 -9.48 9.79
C ILE A 48 -9.48 -10.61 10.23
N TYR A 49 -9.60 -11.08 11.47
CA TYR A 49 -8.76 -12.18 11.99
C TYR A 49 -8.99 -13.48 11.23
N LYS A 50 -10.25 -13.85 10.97
CA LYS A 50 -10.60 -15.04 10.21
C LYS A 50 -10.03 -14.98 8.79
N SER A 51 -10.18 -13.83 8.12
CA SER A 51 -9.64 -13.59 6.78
C SER A 51 -8.11 -13.67 6.75
N LEU A 52 -7.43 -13.03 7.71
CA LEU A 52 -5.97 -13.10 7.87
C LEU A 52 -5.49 -14.52 8.11
N PHE A 53 -6.16 -15.26 8.97
CA PHE A 53 -5.80 -16.64 9.30
C PHE A 53 -5.93 -17.55 8.07
N ASN A 54 -7.07 -17.51 7.40
CA ASN A 54 -7.31 -18.28 6.17
C ASN A 54 -6.29 -17.93 5.09
N THR A 55 -6.00 -16.63 4.94
CA THR A 55 -5.06 -16.16 3.93
C THR A 55 -3.61 -16.54 4.27
N LYS A 56 -3.23 -16.49 5.55
CA LYS A 56 -1.95 -16.99 6.06
C LYS A 56 -1.77 -18.47 5.74
N GLU A 57 -2.76 -19.30 6.05
CA GLU A 57 -2.71 -20.72 5.73
C GLU A 57 -2.56 -20.96 4.23
N TYR A 58 -3.36 -20.27 3.41
CA TYR A 58 -3.34 -20.39 1.96
C TYR A 58 -1.96 -20.08 1.38
N TYR A 59 -1.37 -18.93 1.74
CA TYR A 59 -0.05 -18.55 1.25
C TYR A 59 1.06 -19.42 1.82
N ASN A 60 0.94 -19.92 3.05
CA ASN A 60 1.87 -20.90 3.62
C ASN A 60 1.86 -22.22 2.83
N LYS A 61 0.68 -22.75 2.51
CA LYS A 61 0.53 -23.95 1.66
C LYS A 61 1.17 -23.73 0.28
N LYS A 62 0.92 -22.59 -0.37
CA LYS A 62 1.53 -22.23 -1.66
C LYS A 62 3.05 -22.05 -1.60
N ARG A 63 3.57 -21.43 -0.53
CA ARG A 63 5.00 -21.24 -0.29
C ARG A 63 5.68 -22.59 -0.04
N TYR A 64 5.06 -23.48 0.72
CA TYR A 64 5.53 -24.84 0.94
C TYR A 64 5.61 -25.62 -0.38
N TYR A 65 4.53 -25.61 -1.16
CA TYR A 65 4.50 -26.28 -2.47
C TYR A 65 5.59 -25.76 -3.42
N SER A 66 5.72 -24.43 -3.54
CA SER A 66 6.77 -23.81 -4.34
C SER A 66 8.17 -24.22 -3.86
N SER A 67 8.38 -24.26 -2.54
CA SER A 67 9.66 -24.67 -1.95
C SER A 67 9.98 -26.13 -2.21
N LYS A 68 8.98 -27.03 -2.16
CA LYS A 68 9.13 -28.45 -2.51
C LYS A 68 9.50 -28.61 -3.99
N LYS A 69 8.86 -27.85 -4.88
CA LYS A 69 9.18 -27.87 -6.32
C LYS A 69 10.60 -27.36 -6.61
N ILE A 70 11.01 -26.26 -5.97
CA ILE A 70 12.39 -25.72 -6.07
C ILE A 70 13.41 -26.76 -5.60
N ARG A 71 13.17 -27.44 -4.47
CA ARG A 71 14.07 -28.51 -3.99
C ARG A 71 14.21 -29.65 -5.00
N LYS A 72 13.10 -30.11 -5.58
CA LYS A 72 13.12 -31.15 -6.63
C LYS A 72 13.92 -30.70 -7.86
N LEU A 73 13.72 -29.47 -8.31
CA LEU A 73 14.46 -28.93 -9.45
C LEU A 73 15.96 -28.78 -9.16
N ARG A 74 16.34 -28.33 -7.96
CA ARG A 74 17.76 -28.24 -7.55
C ARG A 74 18.45 -29.61 -7.55
N ARG A 75 17.79 -30.66 -7.07
CA ARG A 75 18.32 -32.02 -7.15
C ARG A 75 18.54 -32.46 -8.60
N LYS A 76 17.56 -32.19 -9.47
CA LYS A 76 17.71 -32.46 -10.91
C LYS A 76 18.85 -31.68 -11.55
N VAL A 77 19.11 -30.44 -11.12
CA VAL A 77 20.27 -29.69 -11.62
C VAL A 77 21.56 -30.43 -11.29
N LEU A 78 21.75 -30.83 -10.02
CA LEU A 78 22.92 -31.59 -9.59
C LEU A 78 23.07 -32.91 -10.37
N GLU A 79 21.98 -33.70 -10.47
CA GLU A 79 21.98 -34.95 -11.24
C GLU A 79 22.40 -34.74 -12.70
N TYR A 80 21.96 -33.64 -13.32
CA TYR A 80 22.28 -33.33 -14.72
C TYR A 80 23.69 -32.75 -14.87
N GLU A 81 24.19 -32.00 -13.89
CA GLU A 81 25.58 -31.52 -13.84
C GLU A 81 26.53 -32.70 -13.71
N ASP A 82 26.29 -33.61 -12.77
CA ASP A 82 27.08 -34.85 -12.60
C ASP A 82 27.10 -35.68 -13.89
N PHE A 83 25.93 -35.81 -14.54
CA PHE A 83 25.83 -36.54 -15.80
C PHE A 83 26.54 -35.84 -16.96
N LEU A 84 26.52 -34.51 -17.00
CA LEU A 84 27.27 -33.72 -17.98
C LEU A 84 28.77 -33.88 -17.79
N ASP A 85 29.26 -33.83 -16.55
CA ASP A 85 30.67 -34.02 -16.24
C ASP A 85 31.13 -35.43 -16.65
N PHE A 86 30.30 -36.44 -16.41
CA PHE A 86 30.52 -37.79 -16.93
C PHE A 86 30.61 -37.81 -18.46
N LEU A 87 29.65 -37.21 -19.17
CA LEU A 87 29.63 -37.17 -20.64
C LEU A 87 30.82 -36.39 -21.22
N ILE A 88 31.22 -35.28 -20.59
CA ILE A 88 32.38 -34.48 -20.98
C ILE A 88 33.65 -35.29 -20.81
N THR A 89 33.78 -36.03 -19.70
CA THR A 89 34.91 -36.92 -19.44
C THR A 89 34.97 -38.05 -20.47
N GLU A 90 33.85 -38.71 -20.74
CA GLU A 90 33.69 -39.71 -21.81
C GLU A 90 34.09 -39.16 -23.18
N ARG A 91 33.65 -37.93 -23.52
CA ARG A 91 34.03 -37.27 -24.77
C ARG A 91 35.52 -36.98 -24.83
N ASN A 92 36.12 -36.47 -23.75
CA ASN A 92 37.52 -36.08 -23.72
C ASN A 92 38.48 -37.28 -23.78
N LYS A 93 38.07 -38.45 -23.27
CA LYS A 93 38.80 -39.73 -23.46
C LYS A 93 38.85 -40.16 -24.93
N ARG A 94 37.91 -39.70 -25.75
CA ARG A 94 37.80 -40.06 -27.17
C ARG A 94 38.53 -39.02 -28.00
N LYS A 95 39.46 -39.46 -28.84
CA LYS A 95 40.11 -38.56 -29.80
C LYS A 95 39.05 -38.05 -30.77
N LYS A 96 38.95 -36.72 -30.91
CA LYS A 96 38.10 -36.11 -31.92
C LYS A 96 38.46 -36.72 -33.28
N PRO A 97 37.50 -37.32 -34.01
CA PRO A 97 37.80 -37.98 -35.27
C PRO A 97 38.40 -36.94 -36.22
N ASP A 98 39.64 -37.19 -36.65
CA ASP A 98 40.24 -36.40 -37.70
C ASP A 98 39.53 -36.76 -39.00
N LEU A 99 38.89 -35.77 -39.61
CA LEU A 99 38.29 -35.94 -40.92
C LEU A 99 39.38 -36.37 -41.89
N ASN A 100 39.14 -37.47 -42.60
CA ASN A 100 40.03 -37.95 -43.66
C ASN A 100 40.40 -36.74 -44.55
N ARG A 101 41.68 -36.32 -44.49
CA ARG A 101 42.17 -35.08 -45.14
C ARG A 101 41.79 -35.04 -46.61
N ASN A 102 41.73 -36.21 -47.25
CA ASN A 102 41.33 -36.38 -48.64
C ASN A 102 39.89 -35.90 -48.90
N LEU A 103 38.93 -36.20 -48.01
CA LEU A 103 37.53 -35.77 -48.16
C LEU A 103 37.38 -34.26 -47.98
N LEU A 104 38.15 -33.67 -47.05
CA LEU A 104 38.20 -32.22 -46.82
C LEU A 104 38.80 -31.48 -48.03
N ASN A 105 39.88 -32.01 -48.58
CA ASN A 105 40.53 -31.47 -49.77
C ASN A 105 39.62 -31.56 -51.00
N LEU A 106 38.90 -32.69 -51.16
CA LEU A 106 37.89 -32.87 -52.21
C LEU A 106 36.75 -31.84 -52.12
N ILE A 107 36.20 -31.61 -50.91
CA ILE A 107 35.16 -30.60 -50.69
C ILE A 107 35.68 -29.20 -51.03
N LYS A 108 36.89 -28.85 -50.57
CA LYS A 108 37.52 -27.55 -50.88
C LYS A 108 37.79 -27.38 -52.38
N ALA A 109 38.28 -28.41 -53.05
CA ALA A 109 38.53 -28.39 -54.48
C ALA A 109 37.24 -28.19 -55.27
N LEU A 110 36.16 -28.88 -54.90
CA LEU A 110 34.85 -28.71 -55.52
C LEU A 110 34.27 -27.30 -55.29
N ASP A 111 34.37 -26.76 -54.07
CA ASP A 111 33.93 -25.40 -53.76
C ASP A 111 34.72 -24.35 -54.58
N ASN A 112 36.04 -24.49 -54.67
CA ASN A 112 36.88 -23.60 -55.49
C ASN A 112 36.52 -23.71 -56.98
N SER A 113 36.29 -24.92 -57.46
CA SER A 113 35.95 -25.13 -58.86
C SER A 113 34.54 -24.63 -59.22
N ILE A 114 33.60 -24.60 -58.28
CA ILE A 114 32.30 -23.93 -58.45
C ILE A 114 32.48 -22.41 -58.49
N LYS A 115 33.34 -21.84 -57.62
CA LYS A 115 33.66 -20.40 -57.64
C LYS A 115 34.30 -19.97 -58.95
N GLU A 116 35.23 -20.76 -59.49
CA GLU A 116 35.84 -20.52 -60.80
C GLU A 116 34.82 -20.54 -61.94
N ILE A 117 33.89 -21.52 -61.95
CA ILE A 117 32.81 -21.55 -62.93
C ILE A 117 31.95 -20.29 -62.82
N ASN A 118 31.56 -19.88 -61.61
CA ASN A 118 30.75 -18.67 -61.40
C ASN A 118 31.49 -17.40 -61.89
N LYS A 119 32.80 -17.29 -61.66
CA LYS A 119 33.61 -16.18 -62.19
C LYS A 119 33.55 -16.16 -63.72
N ARG A 120 33.80 -17.30 -64.38
CA ARG A 120 33.75 -17.39 -65.85
C ARG A 120 32.37 -17.09 -66.43
N ILE A 121 31.30 -17.56 -65.79
CA ILE A 121 29.93 -17.23 -66.19
C ILE A 121 29.68 -15.72 -66.07
N ASN A 122 30.11 -15.11 -64.96
CA ASN A 122 29.99 -13.66 -64.76
C ASN A 122 30.80 -12.85 -65.79
N ASP A 123 31.99 -13.31 -66.16
CA ASP A 123 32.83 -12.65 -67.17
C ASP A 123 32.17 -12.72 -68.55
N PHE A 124 31.59 -13.87 -68.92
CA PHE A 124 30.81 -13.99 -70.15
C PHE A 124 29.54 -13.14 -70.13
N ASN A 125 28.80 -13.12 -69.02
CA ASN A 125 27.62 -12.26 -68.87
C ASN A 125 27.98 -10.76 -68.96
N LYS A 126 29.11 -10.33 -68.38
CA LYS A 126 29.61 -8.96 -68.52
C LYS A 126 29.99 -8.65 -69.96
N ARG A 127 30.59 -9.61 -70.68
CA ARG A 127 30.96 -9.43 -72.09
C ARG A 127 29.71 -9.26 -72.96
N ILE A 128 28.68 -10.09 -72.76
CA ILE A 128 27.36 -9.96 -73.41
C ILE A 128 26.74 -8.60 -73.10
N LYS A 129 26.76 -8.16 -71.84
CA LYS A 129 26.11 -6.90 -71.42
C LYS A 129 26.82 -5.64 -71.93
N ASN A 130 28.15 -5.65 -71.99
CA ASN A 130 28.94 -4.43 -72.16
C ASN A 130 29.54 -4.26 -73.57
N HIS A 131 29.48 -5.26 -74.44
CA HIS A 131 30.07 -5.20 -75.79
C HIS A 131 28.98 -5.28 -76.85
N ILE A 132 29.15 -4.56 -77.95
CA ILE A 132 28.32 -4.72 -79.16
C ILE A 132 28.82 -5.99 -79.87
N LEU A 133 28.13 -7.11 -79.66
CA LEU A 133 28.47 -8.42 -80.23
C LEU A 133 27.62 -8.71 -81.46
N ARG A 134 28.14 -9.53 -82.39
CA ARG A 134 27.31 -10.12 -83.45
C ARG A 134 26.43 -11.21 -82.86
N ILE A 135 25.26 -11.45 -83.47
CA ILE A 135 24.29 -12.48 -83.02
C ILE A 135 24.96 -13.86 -82.85
N GLU A 136 25.84 -14.24 -83.77
CA GLU A 136 26.59 -15.51 -83.73
C GLU A 136 27.54 -15.59 -82.53
N GLU A 137 28.20 -14.48 -82.17
CA GLU A 137 29.12 -14.41 -81.02
C GLU A 137 28.35 -14.47 -79.70
N GLU A 138 27.18 -13.83 -79.63
CA GLU A 138 26.30 -13.89 -78.48
C GLU A 138 25.76 -15.30 -78.27
N ILE A 139 25.25 -15.96 -79.33
CA ILE A 139 24.81 -17.37 -79.29
C ILE A 139 25.95 -18.27 -78.78
N TYR A 140 27.16 -18.08 -79.28
CA TYR A 140 28.32 -18.85 -78.84
C TYR A 140 28.67 -18.65 -77.35
N LEU A 141 28.58 -17.42 -76.84
CA LEU A 141 28.80 -17.12 -75.42
C LEU A 141 27.69 -17.72 -74.54
N VAL A 142 26.43 -17.63 -74.99
CA VAL A 142 25.27 -18.23 -74.31
C VAL A 142 25.41 -19.76 -74.24
N GLU A 143 25.85 -20.42 -75.32
CA GLU A 143 26.13 -21.86 -75.30
C GLU A 143 27.26 -22.23 -74.31
N LYS A 144 28.32 -21.42 -74.25
CA LYS A 144 29.41 -21.61 -73.28
C LYS A 144 28.91 -21.47 -71.85
N ILE A 145 28.07 -20.46 -71.57
CA ILE A 145 27.42 -20.29 -70.27
C ILE A 145 26.57 -21.53 -69.96
N GLY A 146 25.74 -22.00 -70.90
CA GLY A 146 24.93 -23.21 -70.73
C GLY A 146 25.75 -24.47 -70.40
N LYS A 147 26.90 -24.66 -71.07
CA LYS A 147 27.83 -25.77 -70.78
C LYS A 147 28.46 -25.62 -69.38
N LEU A 148 28.80 -24.40 -68.97
CA LEU A 148 29.35 -24.12 -67.63
C LEU A 148 28.31 -24.30 -66.53
N GLU A 149 27.06 -23.87 -66.74
CA GLU A 149 25.95 -24.05 -65.79
C GLU A 149 25.65 -25.54 -65.56
N LYS A 150 25.64 -26.35 -66.64
CA LYS A 150 25.51 -27.82 -66.53
C LYS A 150 26.65 -28.44 -65.71
N LYS A 151 27.90 -27.99 -65.90
CA LYS A 151 29.06 -28.44 -65.11
C LYS A 151 28.95 -28.02 -63.64
N LYS A 152 28.50 -26.81 -63.36
CA LYS A 152 28.25 -26.29 -62.00
C LYS A 152 27.19 -27.11 -61.29
N GLN A 153 26.05 -27.36 -61.92
CA GLN A 153 24.98 -28.18 -61.33
C GLN A 153 25.46 -29.58 -60.95
N LYS A 154 26.23 -30.25 -61.82
CA LYS A 154 26.84 -31.56 -61.50
C LYS A 154 27.73 -31.48 -60.27
N ARG A 155 28.59 -30.46 -60.17
CA ARG A 155 29.50 -30.25 -59.04
C ARG A 155 28.78 -29.89 -57.74
N VAL A 156 27.70 -29.11 -57.81
CA VAL A 156 26.87 -28.77 -56.65
C VAL A 156 26.17 -30.01 -56.09
N LYS A 157 25.64 -30.90 -56.95
CA LYS A 157 25.05 -32.18 -56.54
C LYS A 157 26.08 -33.05 -55.80
N LEU A 158 27.25 -33.27 -56.41
CA LEU A 158 28.38 -34.00 -55.80
C LEU A 158 28.82 -33.40 -54.46
N LEU A 159 28.93 -32.06 -54.38
CA LEU A 159 29.27 -31.37 -53.14
C LEU A 159 28.23 -31.60 -52.04
N SER A 160 26.94 -31.59 -52.40
CA SER A 160 25.84 -31.83 -51.46
C SER A 160 25.86 -33.26 -50.90
N GLU A 161 26.14 -34.25 -51.75
CA GLU A 161 26.27 -35.66 -51.36
C GLU A 161 27.48 -35.87 -50.46
N LEU A 162 28.64 -35.31 -50.81
CA LEU A 162 29.86 -35.39 -49.98
C LEU A 162 29.68 -34.70 -48.63
N LYS A 163 28.95 -33.57 -48.57
CA LYS A 163 28.60 -32.91 -47.31
C LYS A 163 27.66 -33.76 -46.46
N LYS A 164 26.68 -34.44 -47.07
CA LYS A 164 25.80 -35.39 -46.36
C LYS A 164 26.59 -36.57 -45.80
N VAL A 165 27.44 -37.21 -46.60
CA VAL A 165 28.32 -38.32 -46.16
C VAL A 165 29.26 -37.88 -45.05
N LYS A 166 29.78 -36.64 -45.12
CA LYS A 166 30.58 -36.04 -44.05
C LYS A 166 29.77 -35.91 -42.75
N ILE A 167 28.55 -35.40 -42.82
CA ILE A 167 27.68 -35.24 -41.65
C ILE A 167 27.34 -36.60 -41.03
N THR A 168 26.93 -37.58 -41.85
CA THR A 168 26.57 -38.92 -41.35
C THR A 168 27.76 -39.65 -40.75
N LYS A 169 28.94 -39.60 -41.39
CA LYS A 169 30.18 -40.17 -40.84
C LYS A 169 30.63 -39.47 -39.56
N LEU A 170 30.45 -38.16 -39.43
CA LEU A 170 30.78 -37.46 -38.19
C LEU A 170 29.80 -37.82 -37.08
N GLN A 171 28.49 -37.75 -37.35
CA GLN A 171 27.44 -38.04 -36.38
C GLN A 171 27.42 -39.51 -35.90
N SER A 172 27.91 -40.45 -36.71
CA SER A 172 28.00 -41.86 -36.33
C SER A 172 29.16 -42.16 -35.36
N THR A 173 30.16 -41.28 -35.26
CA THR A 173 31.27 -41.50 -34.33
C THR A 173 30.86 -41.23 -32.89
N ASP A 174 31.44 -42.03 -32.01
CA ASP A 174 31.16 -42.02 -30.58
C ASP A 174 31.54 -40.70 -29.90
N TYR A 175 32.50 -39.95 -30.45
CA TYR A 175 32.81 -38.57 -30.01
C TYR A 175 31.63 -37.62 -30.25
N TYR A 176 31.09 -37.57 -31.47
CA TYR A 176 30.00 -36.64 -31.79
C TYR A 176 28.65 -37.09 -31.22
N LYS A 177 28.44 -38.40 -30.98
CA LYS A 177 27.31 -38.88 -30.17
C LYS A 177 27.36 -38.33 -28.75
N ALA A 178 28.54 -38.37 -28.10
CA ALA A 178 28.73 -37.78 -26.78
C ALA A 178 28.52 -36.26 -26.81
N ASP A 179 29.10 -35.55 -27.79
CA ASP A 179 28.92 -34.10 -27.97
C ASP A 179 27.45 -33.70 -28.19
N SER A 180 26.69 -34.49 -28.95
CA SER A 180 25.25 -34.25 -29.17
C SER A 180 24.45 -34.47 -27.89
N ARG A 181 24.79 -35.49 -27.10
CA ARG A 181 24.18 -35.72 -25.79
C ARG A 181 24.49 -34.57 -24.83
N ILE A 182 25.74 -34.11 -24.77
CA ILE A 182 26.15 -32.94 -23.95
C ILE A 182 25.26 -31.73 -24.29
N LYS A 183 25.15 -31.36 -25.58
CA LYS A 183 24.29 -30.23 -26.02
C LYS A 183 22.82 -30.39 -25.61
N LEU A 184 22.29 -31.61 -25.70
CA LEU A 184 20.92 -31.90 -25.28
C LEU A 184 20.75 -31.69 -23.76
N PHE A 185 21.66 -32.20 -22.96
CA PHE A 185 21.64 -32.03 -21.50
C PHE A 185 21.87 -30.57 -21.07
N GLU A 186 22.77 -29.83 -21.72
CA GLU A 186 22.94 -28.38 -21.51
C GLU A 186 21.64 -27.61 -21.78
N THR A 187 20.92 -27.99 -22.84
CA THR A 187 19.63 -27.37 -23.18
C THR A 187 18.57 -27.69 -22.13
N MET A 188 18.54 -28.93 -21.63
CA MET A 188 17.65 -29.32 -20.54
C MET A 188 17.98 -28.59 -19.23
N LEU A 189 19.26 -28.44 -18.88
CA LEU A 189 19.71 -27.67 -17.71
C LEU A 189 19.27 -26.20 -17.80
N LYS A 190 19.43 -25.56 -18.97
CA LYS A 190 18.91 -24.21 -19.21
C LYS A 190 17.40 -24.14 -18.98
N GLY A 191 16.66 -25.16 -19.40
CA GLY A 191 15.22 -25.28 -19.13
C GLY A 191 14.89 -25.38 -17.64
N ILE A 192 15.59 -26.24 -16.90
CA ILE A 192 15.42 -26.42 -15.45
C ILE A 192 15.74 -25.11 -14.70
N ASN A 193 16.79 -24.40 -15.11
CA ASN A 193 17.18 -23.12 -14.52
C ASN A 193 16.12 -22.02 -14.75
N LYS A 194 15.51 -21.95 -15.94
CA LYS A 194 14.36 -21.06 -16.18
C LYS A 194 13.18 -21.40 -15.27
N ASP A 195 12.88 -22.69 -15.09
CA ASP A 195 11.82 -23.13 -14.17
C ASP A 195 12.16 -22.79 -12.71
N LEU A 196 13.41 -22.93 -12.28
CA LEU A 196 13.87 -22.53 -10.95
C LEU A 196 13.63 -21.04 -10.69
N ILE A 197 14.01 -20.18 -11.64
CA ILE A 197 13.77 -18.74 -11.55
C ILE A 197 12.27 -18.46 -11.45
N LYS A 198 11.46 -19.09 -12.31
CA LYS A 198 9.99 -18.95 -12.30
C LYS A 198 9.38 -19.33 -10.95
N TRP A 199 9.75 -20.48 -10.39
CA TRP A 199 9.24 -20.93 -9.09
C TRP A 199 9.76 -20.10 -7.92
N SER A 200 11.01 -19.63 -7.99
CA SER A 200 11.58 -18.70 -7.02
C SER A 200 10.81 -17.38 -6.99
N ASN A 201 10.52 -16.81 -8.16
CA ASN A 201 9.73 -15.57 -8.27
C ASN A 201 8.30 -15.77 -7.77
N LYS A 202 7.65 -16.90 -8.07
CA LYS A 202 6.34 -17.24 -7.48
C LYS A 202 6.38 -17.27 -5.96
N ARG A 203 7.40 -17.91 -5.37
CA ARG A 203 7.59 -17.96 -3.91
C ARG A 203 7.77 -16.58 -3.30
N LYS A 204 8.59 -15.71 -3.93
CA LYS A 204 8.80 -14.32 -3.52
C LYS A 204 7.48 -13.52 -3.57
N ASN A 205 6.72 -13.65 -4.66
CA ASN A 205 5.44 -12.95 -4.81
C ASN A 205 4.41 -13.38 -3.76
N TYR A 206 4.32 -14.67 -3.42
CA TYR A 206 3.44 -15.12 -2.34
C TYR A 206 3.85 -14.55 -0.99
N HIS A 207 5.15 -14.48 -0.71
CA HIS A 207 5.65 -13.86 0.51
C HIS A 207 5.35 -12.35 0.55
N LYS A 208 5.54 -11.63 -0.55
CA LYS A 208 5.22 -10.21 -0.66
C LYS A 208 3.74 -9.94 -0.37
N LYS A 209 2.84 -10.65 -1.06
CA LYS A 209 1.38 -10.52 -0.81
C LYS A 209 0.99 -10.79 0.63
N MET A 210 1.62 -11.78 1.26
CA MET A 210 1.40 -12.08 2.67
C MET A 210 1.89 -10.95 3.58
N LEU A 211 3.03 -10.33 3.29
CA LEU A 211 3.53 -9.18 4.04
C LEU A 211 2.63 -7.95 3.89
N ASP A 212 2.13 -7.70 2.68
CA ASP A 212 1.22 -6.58 2.42
C ASP A 212 -0.06 -6.71 3.25
N LEU A 213 -0.66 -7.90 3.29
CA LEU A 213 -1.83 -8.18 4.15
C LEU A 213 -1.53 -8.01 5.65
N TYR A 214 -0.34 -8.37 6.11
CA TYR A 214 0.05 -8.12 7.51
C TYR A 214 0.21 -6.63 7.81
N ARG A 215 0.63 -5.82 6.82
CA ARG A 215 0.72 -4.37 6.97
C ARG A 215 -0.67 -3.76 7.07
N GLU A 216 -1.59 -4.12 6.18
CA GLU A 216 -3.00 -3.71 6.25
C GLU A 216 -3.64 -4.11 7.59
N ALA A 217 -3.43 -5.34 8.04
CA ALA A 217 -3.90 -5.81 9.35
C ALA A 217 -3.37 -4.97 10.52
N ARG A 218 -2.11 -4.53 10.44
CA ARG A 218 -1.49 -3.67 11.45
C ARG A 218 -2.12 -2.28 11.44
N GLU A 219 -2.45 -1.74 10.27
CA GLU A 219 -3.17 -0.47 10.15
C GLU A 219 -4.54 -0.54 10.81
N PHE A 220 -5.31 -1.61 10.58
CA PHE A 220 -6.57 -1.83 11.29
C PHE A 220 -6.39 -1.91 12.80
N ARG A 221 -5.33 -2.59 13.28
CA ARG A 221 -5.02 -2.65 14.72
C ARG A 221 -4.70 -1.27 15.29
N ASN A 222 -4.03 -0.41 14.53
CA ASN A 222 -3.73 0.95 14.93
C ASN A 222 -4.99 1.82 14.93
N LEU A 223 -5.86 1.68 13.93
CA LEU A 223 -7.17 2.36 13.89
C LEU A 223 -8.04 1.95 15.07
N LYS A 224 -8.10 0.66 15.40
CA LYS A 224 -8.77 0.14 16.60
C LYS A 224 -8.28 0.86 17.86
N LYS A 225 -6.96 0.86 18.11
CA LYS A 225 -6.38 1.54 19.29
C LYS A 225 -6.73 3.02 19.35
N LYS A 226 -6.72 3.72 18.21
CA LYS A 226 -7.13 5.13 18.14
C LYS A 226 -8.60 5.32 18.53
N MET A 227 -9.48 4.43 18.07
CA MET A 227 -10.90 4.48 18.43
C MET A 227 -11.14 4.14 19.90
N GLU A 228 -10.44 3.14 20.44
CA GLU A 228 -10.48 2.80 21.88
C GLU A 228 -10.05 3.99 22.75
N ASN A 229 -8.97 4.67 22.37
CA ASN A 229 -8.50 5.86 23.09
C ASN A 229 -9.54 6.99 23.06
N LYS A 230 -10.11 7.29 21.88
CA LYS A 230 -11.19 8.30 21.76
C LYS A 230 -12.43 7.95 22.58
N LEU A 231 -12.81 6.67 22.63
CA LEU A 231 -13.93 6.22 23.46
C LEU A 231 -13.62 6.38 24.95
N LYS A 232 -12.38 6.12 25.36
CA LYS A 232 -11.93 6.33 26.74
C LYS A 232 -11.96 7.81 27.11
N GLU A 233 -11.42 8.69 26.27
CA GLU A 233 -11.48 10.15 26.46
C GLU A 233 -12.93 10.64 26.61
N ASN A 234 -13.83 10.22 25.72
CA ASN A 234 -15.24 10.57 25.80
C ASN A 234 -15.92 10.04 27.07
N ARG A 235 -15.55 8.82 27.52
CA ARG A 235 -16.04 8.25 28.77
C ARG A 235 -15.57 9.08 29.96
N ASP A 236 -14.31 9.46 30.00
CA ASP A 236 -13.71 10.23 31.10
C ASP A 236 -14.37 11.62 31.19
N VAL A 237 -14.64 12.26 30.04
CA VAL A 237 -15.39 13.52 29.96
C VAL A 237 -16.83 13.35 30.47
N ALA A 238 -17.52 12.28 30.04
CA ALA A 238 -18.89 12.01 30.49
C ALA A 238 -18.96 11.72 32.00
N GLU A 239 -17.97 10.99 32.54
CA GLU A 239 -17.83 10.74 33.97
C GLU A 239 -17.60 12.05 34.73
N HIS A 240 -16.75 12.95 34.22
CA HIS A 240 -16.53 14.26 34.84
C HIS A 240 -17.82 15.09 34.92
N TYR A 241 -18.61 15.15 33.84
CA TYR A 241 -19.91 15.82 33.86
C TYR A 241 -20.89 15.18 34.85
N TYR A 242 -20.87 13.85 34.97
CA TYR A 242 -21.71 13.13 35.92
C TYR A 242 -21.31 13.42 37.38
N GLN A 243 -20.02 13.44 37.68
CA GLN A 243 -19.50 13.83 39.00
C GLN A 243 -19.91 15.27 39.35
N HIS A 244 -19.73 16.21 38.40
CA HIS A 244 -20.15 17.60 38.59
C HIS A 244 -21.67 17.73 38.81
N TYR A 245 -22.48 16.93 38.11
CA TYR A 245 -23.93 16.87 38.34
C TYR A 245 -24.26 16.37 39.76
N LEU A 246 -23.60 15.30 40.22
CA LEU A 246 -23.77 14.78 41.58
C LEU A 246 -23.34 15.82 42.63
N GLU A 247 -22.24 16.52 42.42
CA GLU A 247 -21.77 17.60 43.30
C GLU A 247 -22.81 18.72 43.41
N ILE A 248 -23.41 19.17 42.30
CA ILE A 248 -24.48 20.19 42.32
C ILE A 248 -25.71 19.69 43.06
N ILE A 249 -26.13 18.43 42.84
CA ILE A 249 -27.27 17.86 43.56
C ILE A 249 -27.00 17.78 45.05
N ASN A 250 -25.84 17.26 45.45
CA ASN A 250 -25.46 17.13 46.85
C ASN A 250 -25.29 18.49 47.54
N GLN A 251 -24.76 19.51 46.83
CA GLN A 251 -24.69 20.88 47.32
C GLN A 251 -26.08 21.46 47.55
N ASN A 252 -26.99 21.32 46.57
CA ASN A 252 -28.38 21.76 46.69
C ASN A 252 -29.11 21.03 47.81
N GLU A 253 -28.95 19.71 47.97
CA GLU A 253 -29.51 18.96 49.10
C GLU A 253 -28.94 19.43 50.43
N SER A 254 -27.63 19.65 50.53
CA SER A 254 -27.00 20.16 51.76
C SER A 254 -27.47 21.57 52.13
N ASP A 255 -27.69 22.43 51.15
CA ASP A 255 -28.20 23.79 51.34
C ASP A 255 -29.70 23.82 51.63
N ILE A 256 -30.47 22.89 51.07
CA ILE A 256 -31.88 22.66 51.39
C ILE A 256 -32.01 22.10 52.82
N ILE A 257 -31.22 21.10 53.20
CA ILE A 257 -31.17 20.54 54.55
C ILE A 257 -30.75 21.61 55.56
N LYS A 258 -29.72 22.42 55.26
CA LYS A 258 -29.35 23.57 56.11
C LYS A 258 -30.48 24.57 56.26
N LYS A 259 -31.21 24.91 55.19
CA LYS A 259 -32.38 25.80 55.26
C LYS A 259 -33.58 25.21 56.01
N ILE A 260 -33.74 23.88 56.00
CA ILE A 260 -34.84 23.18 56.67
C ILE A 260 -34.53 22.93 58.16
N TRP A 261 -33.29 22.53 58.50
CA TRP A 261 -32.88 22.21 59.87
C TRP A 261 -32.44 23.43 60.69
N PHE A 262 -31.90 24.46 60.04
CA PHE A 262 -31.75 25.78 60.66
C PHE A 262 -32.87 26.69 60.18
N LYS A 263 -34.07 26.54 60.74
CA LYS A 263 -34.93 27.72 60.90
C LYS A 263 -34.19 28.65 61.86
N PRO A 264 -33.69 29.82 61.43
CA PRO A 264 -33.31 30.81 62.41
C PRO A 264 -34.60 31.12 63.18
N LYS A 265 -34.62 30.84 64.49
CA LYS A 265 -35.65 31.42 65.37
C LYS A 265 -35.64 32.90 65.05
N ALA A 266 -36.76 33.40 64.54
CA ALA A 266 -36.92 34.80 64.21
C ALA A 266 -36.58 35.61 65.47
N LYS A 267 -35.38 36.18 65.52
CA LYS A 267 -35.10 37.24 66.48
C LYS A 267 -35.97 38.40 66.05
N SER A 268 -36.81 38.86 66.97
CA SER A 268 -37.56 40.11 66.86
C SER A 268 -36.68 41.18 66.22
N PRO A 269 -37.17 41.97 65.25
CA PRO A 269 -36.36 42.99 64.60
C PRO A 269 -35.91 43.99 65.66
N ARG A 270 -34.66 43.88 66.11
CA ARG A 270 -34.01 44.97 66.82
C ARG A 270 -33.81 46.06 65.78
N ARG A 271 -34.38 47.23 66.01
CA ARG A 271 -34.03 48.45 65.28
C ARG A 271 -32.50 48.56 65.37
N GLU A 272 -31.81 48.34 64.25
CA GLU A 272 -30.38 48.54 64.18
C GLU A 272 -30.14 50.03 64.43
N ILE A 273 -29.57 50.34 65.58
CA ILE A 273 -29.04 51.68 65.85
C ILE A 273 -27.86 51.83 64.89
N ILE A 274 -28.03 52.64 63.85
CA ILE A 274 -26.96 52.95 62.91
C ILE A 274 -25.88 53.66 63.72
N THR A 275 -24.76 52.96 63.92
CA THR A 275 -23.59 53.58 64.54
C THR A 275 -22.97 54.56 63.51
N PRO A 276 -22.34 55.67 63.94
CA PRO A 276 -21.72 56.64 63.02
C PRO A 276 -20.73 56.00 62.02
N ARG A 277 -20.13 54.87 62.42
CA ARG A 277 -19.23 54.07 61.57
C ARG A 277 -19.96 53.33 60.44
N LEU A 278 -21.17 52.84 60.65
CA LEU A 278 -21.98 52.21 59.60
C LEU A 278 -22.54 53.25 58.63
N GLU A 279 -22.93 54.41 59.13
CA GLU A 279 -23.38 55.55 58.33
C GLU A 279 -22.28 56.05 57.37
N SER A 280 -21.04 56.19 57.86
CA SER A 280 -19.89 56.55 57.02
C SER A 280 -19.53 55.50 55.97
N ILE A 281 -19.76 54.21 56.23
CA ILE A 281 -19.54 53.14 55.25
C ILE A 281 -20.61 53.18 54.16
N ILE A 282 -21.87 53.42 54.53
CA ILE A 282 -22.99 53.52 53.58
C ILE A 282 -22.82 54.75 52.69
N THR A 283 -22.53 55.92 53.26
CA THR A 283 -22.26 57.14 52.48
C THR A 283 -21.07 56.96 51.55
N ARG A 284 -19.97 56.35 52.01
CA ARG A 284 -18.81 56.05 51.15
C ARG A 284 -19.15 55.09 50.00
N LYS A 285 -20.00 54.08 50.22
CA LYS A 285 -20.47 53.19 49.15
C LYS A 285 -21.37 53.89 48.13
N VAL A 286 -22.23 54.81 48.58
CA VAL A 286 -23.08 55.62 47.70
C VAL A 286 -22.23 56.56 46.84
N MET A 287 -21.29 57.28 47.46
CA MET A 287 -20.35 58.17 46.77
C MET A 287 -19.50 57.41 45.74
N PHE A 288 -19.03 56.21 46.07
CA PHE A 288 -18.26 55.38 45.14
C PHE A 288 -19.09 54.91 43.93
N LYS A 289 -20.37 54.59 44.14
CA LYS A 289 -21.29 54.25 43.05
C LYS A 289 -21.57 55.45 42.14
N GLN A 290 -21.78 56.64 42.71
CA GLN A 290 -21.99 57.87 41.96
C GLN A 290 -20.76 58.20 41.09
N HIS A 291 -19.57 58.20 41.68
CA HIS A 291 -18.32 58.43 40.93
C HIS A 291 -18.06 57.38 39.83
N LYS A 292 -18.42 56.10 40.06
CA LYS A 292 -18.32 55.06 39.03
C LYS A 292 -19.25 55.35 37.85
N ASN A 293 -20.47 55.82 38.11
CA ASN A 293 -21.45 56.16 37.09
C ASN A 293 -21.06 57.43 36.31
N GLU A 294 -20.51 58.46 36.97
CA GLU A 294 -20.01 59.68 36.33
C GLU A 294 -18.85 59.38 35.37
N ARG A 295 -17.88 58.57 35.82
CA ARG A 295 -16.77 58.13 34.96
C ARG A 295 -17.22 57.32 33.75
N LEU A 296 -18.24 56.49 33.93
CA LEU A 296 -18.83 55.72 32.84
C LEU A 296 -19.52 56.65 31.82
N ALA A 297 -20.24 57.67 32.27
CA ALA A 297 -20.86 58.66 31.38
C ALA A 297 -19.81 59.41 30.55
N VAL A 298 -18.72 59.86 31.17
CA VAL A 298 -17.60 60.52 30.47
C VAL A 298 -16.92 59.57 29.47
N ALA A 299 -16.73 58.29 29.83
CA ALA A 299 -16.17 57.28 28.93
C ALA A 299 -17.06 57.04 27.70
N LEU A 300 -18.38 56.99 27.87
CA LEU A 300 -19.33 56.84 26.77
C LEU A 300 -19.36 58.06 25.85
N GLU A 301 -19.22 59.28 26.38
CA GLU A 301 -19.11 60.50 25.55
C GLU A 301 -17.80 60.53 24.76
N LYS A 302 -16.66 60.18 25.37
CA LYS A 302 -15.38 60.05 24.66
C LYS A 302 -15.45 59.04 23.52
N GLN A 303 -16.14 57.91 23.74
CA GLN A 303 -16.36 56.88 22.71
C GLN A 303 -17.17 57.46 21.53
N LYS A 304 -18.25 58.19 21.80
CA LYS A 304 -19.07 58.84 20.76
C LYS A 304 -18.30 59.88 19.96
N LEU A 305 -17.37 60.60 20.60
CA LEU A 305 -16.52 61.61 19.98
C LEU A 305 -15.26 61.05 19.29
N GLY A 306 -15.07 59.73 19.28
CA GLY A 306 -13.90 59.07 18.66
C GLY A 306 -12.56 59.36 19.35
N LYS A 307 -12.57 59.83 20.60
CA LYS A 307 -11.36 60.13 21.37
C LYS A 307 -10.80 58.84 22.01
N LYS A 308 -9.47 58.76 22.14
CA LYS A 308 -8.79 57.60 22.73
C LYS A 308 -9.23 57.39 24.19
N LEU A 309 -9.73 56.20 24.49
CA LEU A 309 -10.14 55.78 25.83
C LEU A 309 -8.96 55.19 26.61
N ASP A 310 -8.93 55.44 27.91
CA ASP A 310 -7.98 54.78 28.82
C ASP A 310 -8.47 53.36 29.18
N PHE A 311 -7.55 52.48 29.61
CA PHE A 311 -7.83 51.07 29.89
C PHE A 311 -8.97 50.88 30.91
N TYR A 312 -9.00 51.72 31.96
CA TYR A 312 -10.05 51.67 32.98
C TYR A 312 -11.42 52.13 32.47
N GLU A 313 -11.45 53.10 31.55
CA GLU A 313 -12.67 53.56 30.89
C GLU A 313 -13.23 52.46 29.97
N PHE A 314 -12.36 51.77 29.23
CA PHE A 314 -12.72 50.64 28.38
C PHE A 314 -13.28 49.46 29.18
N LYS A 315 -12.63 49.12 30.31
CA LYS A 315 -13.11 48.07 31.22
C LYS A 315 -14.49 48.38 31.79
N LEU A 316 -14.77 49.64 32.14
CA LEU A 316 -16.08 50.06 32.65
C LEU A 316 -17.20 49.87 31.62
N ILE A 317 -16.96 50.19 30.36
CA ILE A 317 -17.95 50.00 29.27
C ILE A 317 -18.23 48.50 29.05
N LEU A 318 -17.19 47.66 29.03
CA LEU A 318 -17.33 46.20 28.87
C LEU A 318 -18.03 45.51 30.05
N GLU A 319 -17.82 45.99 31.27
CA GLU A 319 -18.54 45.47 32.44
C GLU A 319 -20.04 45.79 32.39
N GLN A 320 -20.44 46.90 31.76
CA GLN A 320 -21.84 47.27 31.59
C GLN A 320 -22.53 46.44 30.49
N SER A 321 -21.86 46.15 29.36
CA SER A 321 -22.47 45.37 28.27
C SER A 321 -22.69 43.89 28.59
N LYS A 322 -22.12 43.40 29.70
CA LYS A 322 -22.28 42.03 30.19
C LYS A 322 -23.41 41.84 31.21
N LYS A 323 -24.05 42.93 31.64
CA LYS A 323 -25.31 42.90 32.40
C LYS A 323 -26.47 43.11 31.44
#